data_AF-A0A2A4X2G0-F1
#
_entry.id   AF-A0A2A4X2G0-F1
#
_cell.length_a   1.000
_cell.length_b   1.000
_cell.length_c   1.000
_cell.angle_alpha   90.00
_cell.angle_beta   90.00
_cell.angle_gamma   90.00
#
_symmetry.space_group_name_H-M   'P 1'
#
loop_
_entity.id
_entity.type
_entity.pdbx_description
1 polymer ?
#
loop_
_entity_poly.entity_id
_entity_poly.type
_entity_poly.pdbx_seq_one_letter_code
_entity_poly.pdbx_strand_id
1 'polypeptide(L)'
;MLSSFDTKEVFDMEEFSQDLLQELMNLTRLSCSEAEQEQLINKLKKVVDFVDKLDEVDTSNIDNTIHLFDDLELKTREDEVDTQQLLKREDFLEKNAPSHIGSLIRVPPIGIK
;
A
#
# COMPACT_ATOMS: atom_id res chain seq x y z
N MET A 1 -12.41 -7.42 -20.04
CA MET A 1 -12.31 -8.82 -19.57
C MET A 1 -11.44 -8.87 -18.31
N LEU A 2 -11.80 -8.08 -17.29
CA LEU A 2 -11.37 -8.26 -15.90
C LEU A 2 -12.63 -8.68 -15.17
N SER A 3 -13.11 -9.88 -15.51
CA SER A 3 -14.27 -10.47 -14.85
C SER A 3 -13.82 -10.95 -13.47
N SER A 4 -14.43 -10.36 -12.45
CA SER A 4 -14.78 -11.08 -11.23
C SER A 4 -13.60 -11.64 -10.44
N PHE A 5 -12.79 -10.77 -9.84
CA PHE A 5 -12.23 -11.10 -8.53
C PHE A 5 -13.33 -10.82 -7.52
N ASP A 6 -14.20 -11.81 -7.32
CA ASP A 6 -15.14 -11.80 -6.20
C ASP A 6 -14.31 -12.07 -4.94
N THR A 7 -13.82 -11.00 -4.31
CA THR A 7 -12.94 -11.09 -3.13
C THR A 7 -13.65 -11.65 -1.90
N LYS A 8 -14.98 -11.86 -1.97
CA LYS A 8 -15.78 -12.42 -0.88
C LYS A 8 -15.51 -13.91 -0.62
N GLU A 9 -15.01 -14.68 -1.59
CA GLU A 9 -14.74 -16.11 -1.35
C GLU A 9 -13.43 -16.39 -0.59
N VAL A 10 -12.53 -15.40 -0.47
CA VAL A 10 -11.21 -15.60 0.19
C VAL A 10 -11.19 -15.11 1.64
N PHE A 11 -12.14 -14.25 2.03
CA PHE A 11 -12.24 -13.66 3.37
C PHE A 11 -13.55 -14.06 4.06
N ASP A 12 -13.79 -15.38 4.18
CA ASP A 12 -14.54 -15.82 5.36
C ASP A 12 -13.65 -15.48 6.56
N MET A 13 -14.14 -14.63 7.46
CA MET A 13 -13.36 -14.07 8.58
C MET A 13 -12.77 -15.20 9.44
N GLU A 14 -11.55 -15.62 9.12
CA GLU A 14 -10.65 -16.19 10.11
C GLU A 14 -10.56 -15.16 11.24
N GLU A 15 -10.79 -15.63 12.47
CA GLU A 15 -10.61 -14.81 13.65
C GLU A 15 -9.22 -14.16 13.60
N PHE A 16 -9.16 -12.83 13.69
CA PHE A 16 -7.93 -12.06 13.52
C PHE A 16 -6.84 -12.59 14.48
N SER A 17 -5.91 -13.38 13.95
CA SER A 17 -4.96 -14.16 14.73
C SER A 17 -3.60 -13.48 14.81
N GLN A 18 -2.75 -13.95 15.73
CA GLN A 18 -1.36 -13.47 15.80
C GLN A 18 -0.57 -13.81 14.53
N ASP A 19 -0.85 -14.96 13.92
CA ASP A 19 -0.21 -15.39 12.67
C ASP A 19 -0.58 -14.44 11.51
N LEU A 20 -1.85 -14.08 11.37
CA LEU A 20 -2.32 -13.11 10.39
C LEU A 20 -1.65 -11.74 10.58
N LEU A 21 -1.52 -11.29 11.83
CA LEU A 21 -0.82 -10.03 12.11
C LEU A 21 0.66 -10.12 11.72
N GLN A 22 1.32 -11.25 11.97
CA GLN A 22 2.72 -11.45 11.63
C GLN A 22 2.94 -11.42 10.10
N GLU A 23 2.01 -11.97 9.32
CA GLU A 23 2.01 -11.86 7.86
C GLU A 23 1.80 -10.41 7.40
N LEU A 24 0.84 -9.71 7.98
CA LEU A 24 0.57 -8.31 7.67
C LEU A 24 1.78 -7.40 7.98
N MET A 25 2.45 -7.65 9.11
CA MET A 25 3.69 -6.95 9.48
C MET A 25 4.80 -7.19 8.47
N ASN A 26 4.92 -8.41 7.96
CA ASN A 26 5.87 -8.72 6.90
C ASN A 26 5.55 -7.95 5.61
N LEU A 27 4.29 -7.91 5.18
CA LEU A 27 3.87 -7.18 3.97
C LEU A 27 4.08 -5.67 4.07
N THR A 28 3.79 -5.09 5.24
CA THR A 28 3.87 -3.64 5.50
C THR A 28 5.25 -3.18 5.95
N ARG A 29 6.17 -4.11 6.21
CA ARG A 29 7.51 -3.86 6.79
C ARG A 29 7.45 -3.12 8.13
N LEU A 30 6.40 -3.38 8.92
CA LEU A 30 6.25 -2.83 10.26
C LEU A 30 6.82 -3.79 11.31
N SER A 31 7.52 -3.23 12.29
CA SER A 31 7.98 -3.94 13.49
C SER A 31 7.22 -3.44 14.71
N CYS A 32 6.61 -4.34 15.46
CA CYS A 32 5.80 -4.04 16.65
C CYS A 32 6.19 -4.98 17.80
N SER A 33 6.22 -4.45 19.02
CA SER A 33 6.38 -5.26 20.23
C SER A 33 5.15 -6.13 20.51
N GLU A 34 5.29 -7.19 21.30
CA GLU A 34 4.17 -8.10 21.64
C GLU A 34 2.98 -7.33 22.26
N ALA A 35 3.25 -6.38 23.16
CA ALA A 35 2.21 -5.54 23.76
C ALA A 35 1.47 -4.66 22.73
N GLU A 36 2.18 -4.13 21.72
CA GLU A 36 1.57 -3.36 20.64
C GLU A 36 0.75 -4.25 19.70
N GLN A 37 1.21 -5.49 19.47
CA GLN A 37 0.50 -6.47 18.64
C GLN A 37 -0.87 -6.82 19.24
N GLU A 38 -0.94 -7.10 20.55
CA GLU A 38 -2.23 -7.36 21.24
C GLU A 38 -3.20 -6.18 21.11
N GLN A 39 -2.70 -4.95 21.24
CA GLN A 39 -3.53 -3.77 21.06
C GLN A 39 -3.97 -3.60 19.60
N LEU A 40 -3.09 -3.92 18.65
CA LEU A 40 -3.33 -3.75 17.23
C LEU A 40 -4.38 -4.74 16.72
N ILE A 41 -4.34 -6.01 17.16
CA ILE A 41 -5.38 -7.02 16.85
C ILE A 41 -6.75 -6.50 17.30
N ASN A 42 -6.86 -6.04 18.55
CA ASN A 42 -8.12 -5.53 19.09
C ASN A 42 -8.64 -4.29 18.36
N LYS A 43 -7.74 -3.41 17.91
CA LYS A 43 -8.11 -2.21 17.14
C LYS A 43 -8.53 -2.55 15.72
N LEU A 44 -7.78 -3.42 15.03
CA LEU A 44 -8.07 -3.84 13.67
C LEU A 44 -9.40 -4.57 13.60
N LYS A 45 -9.70 -5.45 14.57
CA LYS A 45 -11.00 -6.11 14.67
C LYS A 45 -12.16 -5.10 14.68
N LYS A 46 -12.08 -4.07 15.52
CA LYS A 46 -13.11 -3.01 15.58
C LYS A 46 -13.26 -2.23 14.27
N VAL A 47 -12.16 -2.03 13.53
CA VAL A 47 -12.21 -1.32 12.24
C VAL A 47 -12.88 -2.20 11.19
N VAL A 48 -12.54 -3.49 11.14
CA VAL A 48 -13.17 -4.45 10.23
C VAL A 48 -14.66 -4.59 10.56
N ASP A 49 -15.02 -4.81 11.82
CA ASP A 49 -16.42 -4.88 12.28
C ASP A 49 -17.23 -3.61 11.89
N PHE A 50 -16.56 -2.46 11.81
CA PHE A 50 -17.19 -1.21 11.36
C PHE A 50 -17.37 -1.17 9.84
N VAL A 51 -16.39 -1.66 9.08
CA VAL A 51 -16.42 -1.75 7.61
C VAL A 51 -17.45 -2.78 7.14
N ASP A 52 -17.67 -3.86 7.90
CA ASP A 52 -18.68 -4.90 7.59
C ASP A 52 -20.10 -4.34 7.48
N LYS A 53 -20.38 -3.17 8.08
CA LYS A 53 -21.65 -2.47 7.90
C LYS A 53 -21.93 -2.07 6.44
N LEU A 54 -20.88 -1.99 5.61
CA LEU A 54 -21.03 -1.72 4.18
C LEU A 54 -21.68 -2.90 3.44
N ASP A 55 -21.63 -4.13 3.97
CA ASP A 55 -22.28 -5.30 3.37
C ASP A 55 -23.82 -5.25 3.45
N GLU A 56 -24.38 -4.41 4.32
CA GLU A 56 -25.84 -4.17 4.39
C GLU A 56 -26.37 -3.44 3.15
N VAL A 57 -25.49 -2.84 2.35
CA VAL A 57 -25.84 -2.07 1.15
C VAL A 57 -25.66 -2.93 -0.10
N ASP A 58 -26.75 -3.15 -0.85
CA ASP A 58 -26.71 -3.87 -2.12
C ASP A 58 -25.99 -3.06 -3.21
N THR A 59 -24.90 -3.60 -3.72
CA THR A 59 -24.07 -3.01 -4.78
C THR A 59 -24.05 -3.86 -6.07
N SER A 60 -24.91 -4.88 -6.18
CA SER A 60 -24.89 -5.86 -7.29
C SER A 60 -25.13 -5.27 -8.68
N ASN A 61 -25.78 -4.11 -8.78
CA ASN A 61 -26.19 -3.49 -10.04
C ASN A 61 -25.59 -2.08 -10.24
N ILE A 62 -24.53 -1.73 -9.52
CA ILE A 62 -23.83 -0.46 -9.67
C ILE A 62 -22.38 -0.70 -10.13
N ASP A 63 -21.90 0.16 -11.03
CA ASP A 63 -20.51 0.13 -11.46
C ASP A 63 -19.59 0.73 -10.40
N ASN A 64 -18.38 0.18 -10.28
CA ASN A 64 -17.37 0.70 -9.37
C ASN A 64 -16.88 2.09 -9.82
N THR A 65 -16.86 3.05 -8.89
CA THR A 65 -16.27 4.37 -9.14
C THR A 65 -14.74 4.32 -9.05
N ILE A 66 -14.05 4.44 -10.18
CA ILE A 66 -12.57 4.50 -10.25
C ILE A 66 -12.07 5.95 -10.10
N HIS A 67 -12.78 6.89 -10.73
CA HIS A 67 -12.50 8.32 -10.68
C HIS A 67 -13.82 9.08 -10.52
N LEU A 68 -13.77 10.27 -9.91
CA LEU A 68 -14.95 11.10 -9.67
C LEU A 68 -15.46 11.84 -10.91
N PHE A 69 -14.61 12.00 -11.93
CA PHE A 69 -14.93 12.72 -13.16
C PHE A 69 -15.06 11.75 -14.31
N ASP A 70 -16.19 11.83 -15.01
CA ASP A 70 -16.51 10.94 -16.14
C ASP A 70 -15.66 11.27 -17.39
N ASP A 71 -15.23 12.52 -17.53
CA ASP A 71 -14.47 13.03 -18.68
C ASP A 71 -12.94 13.07 -18.44
N LEU A 72 -12.41 12.01 -17.84
CA LEU A 72 -10.96 11.84 -17.69
C LEU A 72 -10.37 11.29 -19.00
N GLU A 73 -9.98 12.19 -19.90
CA GLU A 73 -9.13 11.83 -21.01
C GLU A 73 -7.77 11.30 -20.50
N LEU A 74 -7.28 10.23 -21.12
CA LEU A 74 -5.96 9.69 -20.82
C LEU A 74 -4.90 10.75 -21.16
N LYS A 75 -4.37 11.43 -20.13
CA LYS A 75 -3.32 12.42 -20.32
C LYS A 75 -2.01 11.73 -20.65
N THR A 76 -1.55 11.91 -21.88
CA THR A 76 -0.22 11.49 -22.32
C THR A 76 0.82 12.57 -22.02
N ARG A 77 2.06 12.14 -21.77
CA ARG A 77 3.21 13.04 -21.70
C ARG A 77 3.87 13.06 -23.08
N GLU A 78 4.18 14.25 -23.60
CA GLU A 78 4.99 14.41 -24.81
C GLU A 78 6.38 13.78 -24.64
N ASP A 79 6.92 13.18 -25.70
CA ASP A 79 8.24 12.54 -25.68
C ASP A 79 9.38 13.55 -25.84
N GLU A 80 9.43 14.51 -24.92
CA GLU A 80 10.44 15.56 -24.88
C GLU A 80 11.30 15.45 -23.62
N VAL A 81 12.57 15.85 -23.72
CA VAL A 81 13.49 15.89 -22.58
C VAL A 81 13.22 17.16 -21.78
N ASP A 82 12.68 17.01 -20.57
CA ASP A 82 12.54 18.12 -19.63
C ASP A 82 13.86 18.35 -18.88
N THR A 83 14.57 19.43 -19.21
CA THR A 83 15.80 19.84 -18.53
C THR A 83 15.57 20.83 -17.39
N GLN A 84 14.35 21.35 -17.23
CA GLN A 84 14.04 22.38 -16.23
C GLN A 84 13.71 21.79 -14.86
N GLN A 85 13.20 20.55 -14.82
CA GLN A 85 12.80 19.88 -13.57
C GLN A 85 13.82 18.87 -13.02
N LEU A 86 15.04 18.84 -13.56
CA LEU A 86 16.07 17.91 -13.11
C LEU A 86 16.74 18.39 -11.82
N LEU A 87 16.55 17.64 -10.74
CA LEU A 87 17.30 17.86 -9.50
C LEU A 87 18.75 17.40 -9.71
N LYS A 88 19.72 18.24 -9.34
CA LYS A 88 21.13 17.84 -9.37
C LYS A 88 21.35 16.66 -8.44
N ARG A 89 22.17 15.71 -8.86
CA ARG A 89 22.40 14.46 -8.12
C ARG A 89 22.97 14.73 -6.73
N GLU A 90 23.92 15.64 -6.65
CA GLU A 90 24.58 16.04 -5.40
C GLU A 90 23.55 16.63 -4.43
N ASP A 91 22.72 17.56 -4.91
CA ASP A 91 21.63 18.17 -4.15
C ASP A 91 20.64 17.12 -3.63
N PHE A 92 20.28 16.12 -4.44
CA PHE A 92 19.39 15.04 -4.03
C PHE A 92 20.00 14.18 -2.93
N LEU A 93 21.25 13.74 -3.11
CA LEU A 93 21.93 12.85 -2.19
C LEU A 93 22.20 13.53 -0.85
N GLU A 94 22.66 14.77 -0.85
CA GLU A 94 22.98 15.51 0.38
C GLU A 94 21.73 15.88 1.18
N LYS A 95 20.62 16.21 0.52
CA LYS A 95 19.40 16.71 1.19
C LYS A 95 18.43 15.61 1.58
N ASN A 96 18.35 14.52 0.80
CA ASN A 96 17.28 13.53 0.94
C ASN A 96 17.77 12.11 1.27
N ALA A 97 19.03 11.75 0.97
CA ALA A 97 19.50 10.39 1.21
C ALA A 97 20.07 10.25 2.63
N PRO A 98 19.56 9.31 3.46
CA PRO A 98 20.11 9.10 4.80
C PRO A 98 21.59 8.66 4.80
N SER A 99 22.03 7.97 3.75
CA SER A 99 23.42 7.58 3.54
C SER A 99 23.71 7.37 2.05
N HIS A 100 24.88 7.79 1.59
CA HIS A 100 25.33 7.60 0.21
C HIS A 100 26.84 7.30 0.16
N ILE A 101 27.29 6.64 -0.90
CA ILE A 101 28.71 6.41 -1.21
C ILE A 101 28.95 6.86 -2.65
N GLY A 102 29.77 7.88 -2.83
CA GLY A 102 29.93 8.54 -4.13
C GLY A 102 28.57 8.98 -4.67
N SER A 103 28.22 8.49 -5.86
CA SER A 103 26.97 8.80 -6.58
C SER A 103 25.82 7.82 -6.32
N LEU A 104 25.91 6.95 -5.31
CA LEU A 104 24.93 5.89 -5.03
C LEU A 104 24.33 6.02 -3.63
N ILE A 105 23.03 5.72 -3.50
CA ILE A 105 22.38 5.56 -2.19
C ILE A 105 22.92 4.29 -1.54
N ARG A 106 23.34 4.39 -0.28
CA ARG A 106 23.87 3.25 0.46
C ARG A 106 22.73 2.52 1.16
N VAL A 107 22.56 1.24 0.83
CA VAL A 107 21.62 0.33 1.50
C VAL A 107 22.37 -0.87 2.08
N PRO A 108 21.83 -1.55 3.12
CA PRO A 108 22.36 -2.83 3.55
C PRO A 108 22.38 -3.83 2.39
N PRO A 109 23.47 -4.59 2.20
CA PRO A 109 23.52 -5.61 1.15
C PRO A 109 22.46 -6.67 1.41
N ILE A 110 21.78 -7.10 0.35
CA ILE A 110 20.88 -8.25 0.41
C ILE A 110 21.76 -9.50 0.41
N GLY A 111 21.94 -10.11 1.57
CA GLY A 111 22.60 -11.40 1.70
C GLY A 111 21.66 -12.53 1.26
N ILE A 112 22.14 -13.38 0.35
CA ILE A 112 21.62 -14.74 0.17
C ILE A 112 21.64 -15.40 1.56
N LYS A 113 20.51 -15.97 1.99
CA LYS A 113 20.39 -16.69 3.26
C LYS A 113 21.52 -17.70 3.46
#